data_AF-A0A952XT76-F1
#
_entry.id   AF-A0A952XT76-F1
#
_cell.length_a   1.000
_cell.length_b   1.000
_cell.length_c   1.000
_cell.angle_alpha   90.00
_cell.angle_beta   90.00
_cell.angle_gamma   90.00
#
_symmetry.space_group_name_H-M   'P 1'
#
loop_
_entity.id
_entity.type
_entity.pdbx_description
1 polymer ?
#
loop_
_entity_poly.entity_id
_entity_poly.type
_entity_poly.pdbx_seq_one_letter_code
_entity_poly.pdbx_strand_id
1 'polypeptide(L)' 'MTAASPSAGAALVTGAGRRLGLALAEGLAADGWDVCFHHGRSAEGAEAGAARARARGVTASAVGCDLSDPAAVET' A
#
# COMPACT_ATOMS: atom_id res chain seq x y z
N MET A 1 -24.16 -0.64 1.81
CA MET A 1 -22.85 -0.21 2.32
C MET A 1 -22.46 -1.21 3.40
N THR A 2 -21.67 -2.23 3.04
CA THR A 2 -21.28 -3.29 4.00
C THR A 2 -20.25 -2.69 4.95
N ALA A 3 -20.49 -2.78 6.25
CA ALA A 3 -19.55 -2.31 7.26
C ALA A 3 -18.22 -3.07 7.10
N ALA A 4 -17.11 -2.33 7.01
CA ALA A 4 -15.78 -2.94 6.94
C ALA A 4 -15.50 -3.71 8.24
N SER A 5 -15.02 -4.94 8.12
CA SER A 5 -14.49 -5.69 9.26
C SER A 5 -13.28 -4.95 9.85
N PRO A 6 -13.05 -5.02 11.17
CA PRO A 6 -11.90 -4.36 11.78
C PRO A 6 -10.59 -4.94 11.21
N SER A 7 -9.72 -4.08 10.69
CA SER A 7 -8.40 -4.44 10.20
C SER A 7 -7.44 -4.73 11.36
N ALA A 8 -6.36 -5.46 11.08
CA ALA A 8 -5.27 -5.71 12.04
C ALA A 8 -4.49 -4.43 12.41
N GLY A 9 -4.74 -3.33 11.70
CA GLY A 9 -4.04 -2.05 11.78
C GLY A 9 -3.81 -1.47 10.39
N ALA A 10 -3.06 -0.37 10.33
CA ALA A 10 -2.63 0.27 9.08
C ALA A 10 -1.10 0.19 8.93
N ALA A 11 -0.64 -0.10 7.71
CA ALA A 11 0.77 -0.16 7.37
C ALA A 11 1.09 0.71 6.14
N LEU A 12 2.20 1.44 6.22
CA LEU A 12 2.81 2.12 5.07
C LEU A 12 4.04 1.34 4.64
N VAL A 13 4.06 0.88 3.39
CA VAL A 13 5.23 0.21 2.81
C VAL A 13 5.84 1.07 1.73
N THR A 14 7.06 1.55 1.97
CA THR A 14 7.79 2.36 0.99
C THR A 14 8.47 1.48 -0.07
N GLY A 15 8.44 1.91 -1.33
CA GLY A 15 9.01 1.12 -2.42
C GLY A 15 8.18 -0.12 -2.77
N ALA A 16 6.87 -0.08 -2.49
CA ALA A 16 5.91 -1.16 -2.71
C ALA A 16 5.53 -1.38 -4.19
N GLY A 17 6.20 -0.71 -5.12
CA GLY A 17 5.97 -0.90 -6.55
C GLY A 17 6.65 -2.12 -7.19
N ARG A 18 7.59 -2.80 -6.49
CA ARG A 18 8.31 -3.98 -7.04
C ARG A 18 9.06 -4.79 -5.98
N ARG A 19 9.43 -6.02 -6.35
CA ARG A 19 10.32 -6.92 -5.58
C ARG A 19 9.87 -7.09 -4.12
N LEU A 20 10.78 -6.91 -3.17
CA LEU A 20 10.55 -7.13 -1.75
C LEU A 20 9.48 -6.20 -1.16
N GLY A 21 9.48 -4.91 -1.54
CA GLY A 21 8.49 -3.96 -1.02
C GLY A 21 7.06 -4.36 -1.42
N LEU A 22 6.88 -4.78 -2.67
CA LEU A 22 5.58 -5.30 -3.13
C LEU A 22 5.19 -6.57 -2.37
N ALA A 23 6.09 -7.53 -2.23
CA ALA A 23 5.82 -8.78 -1.50
C ALA A 23 5.45 -8.54 -0.02
N LEU A 24 6.12 -7.60 0.65
CA LEU A 24 5.81 -7.23 2.04
C LEU A 24 4.42 -6.59 2.16
N ALA A 25 4.09 -5.65 1.28
CA ALA A 25 2.79 -5.00 1.27
C ALA A 25 1.64 -5.99 1.02
N GLU A 26 1.85 -6.94 0.12
CA GLU A 26 0.87 -8.00 -0.14
C GLU A 26 0.75 -9.02 0.99
N GLY A 27 1.86 -9.34 1.66
CA GLY A 27 1.86 -10.18 2.86
C GLY A 27 1.04 -9.55 3.99
N LEU A 28 1.30 -8.28 4.29
CA LEU A 28 0.53 -7.53 5.29
C LEU A 28 -0.97 -7.48 4.96
N ALA A 29 -1.31 -7.26 3.68
CA ALA A 29 -2.69 -7.31 3.24
C ALA A 29 -3.31 -8.70 3.39
N ALA A 30 -2.56 -9.78 3.18
CA ALA A 30 -3.01 -11.15 3.42
C ALA A 30 -3.21 -11.43 4.92
N ASP A 31 -2.45 -10.78 5.79
CA ASP A 31 -2.57 -10.84 7.25
C ASP A 31 -3.68 -9.91 7.80
N GLY A 32 -4.44 -9.23 6.92
CA GLY A 32 -5.60 -8.42 7.30
C GLY A 32 -5.30 -6.97 7.67
N TRP A 33 -4.13 -6.45 7.31
CA TRP A 33 -3.79 -5.03 7.48
C TRP A 33 -4.36 -4.18 6.34
N ASP A 34 -4.75 -2.94 6.66
CA ASP A 34 -4.93 -1.91 5.65
C ASP A 34 -3.55 -1.42 5.20
N VAL A 35 -3.32 -1.30 3.88
CA VAL A 35 -1.95 -1.07 3.36
C VAL A 35 -1.88 0.08 2.37
N CYS A 36 -0.97 1.02 2.64
CA CYS A 36 -0.54 2.03 1.68
C CYS A 36 0.71 1.57 0.92
N PHE A 37 0.57 1.41 -0.38
CA PHE A 37 1.61 1.01 -1.33
C PHE A 37 2.31 2.25 -1.87
N HIS A 38 3.34 2.73 -1.16
CA HIS A 38 4.11 3.87 -1.65
C HIS A 38 5.06 3.48 -2.79
N HIS A 39 5.13 4.29 -3.84
CA HIS A 39 6.08 4.14 -4.94
C HIS A 39 6.78 5.45 -5.30
N GLY A 40 8.05 5.34 -5.70
CA GLY A 40 8.73 6.38 -6.48
C GLY A 40 8.36 6.23 -7.95
N ARG A 41 9.12 5.42 -8.70
CA ARG A 41 9.00 5.28 -10.17
C ARG A 41 8.14 4.12 -10.66
N SER A 42 7.58 3.31 -9.76
CA SER A 42 6.89 2.05 -10.12
C SER A 42 5.41 2.09 -9.76
N ALA A 43 4.68 3.02 -10.37
CA ALA A 43 3.25 3.24 -10.11
C ALA A 43 2.40 2.00 -10.46
N GLU A 44 2.61 1.43 -11.65
CA GLU A 44 1.84 0.29 -12.13
C GLU A 44 1.91 -0.92 -11.19
N GLY A 45 3.10 -1.23 -10.68
CA GLY A 45 3.27 -2.33 -9.73
C GLY A 45 2.61 -2.08 -8.37
N ALA A 46 2.62 -0.83 -7.91
CA ALA A 46 1.95 -0.44 -6.67
C ALA A 46 0.44 -0.47 -6.81
N GLU A 47 -0.11 0.03 -7.91
CA GLU A 47 -1.54 -0.03 -8.21
C GLU A 47 -2.04 -1.47 -8.37
N ALA A 48 -1.27 -2.31 -9.07
CA ALA A 48 -1.60 -3.72 -9.20
C ALA A 48 -1.58 -4.45 -7.84
N GLY A 49 -0.61 -4.12 -6.97
CA GLY A 49 -0.54 -4.63 -5.60
C GLY A 49 -1.74 -4.17 -4.75
N ALA A 50 -2.07 -2.88 -4.79
CA ALA A 50 -3.22 -2.33 -4.07
C ALA A 50 -4.54 -2.93 -4.56
N ALA A 51 -4.70 -3.17 -5.87
CA ALA A 51 -5.87 -3.87 -6.40
C ALA A 51 -5.98 -5.31 -5.86
N ARG A 52 -4.87 -6.06 -5.81
CA ARG A 52 -4.83 -7.40 -5.20
C ARG A 52 -5.14 -7.37 -3.70
N ALA A 53 -4.66 -6.36 -2.97
CA ALA A 53 -4.97 -6.18 -1.56
C ALA A 53 -6.46 -5.89 -1.34
N ARG A 54 -7.07 -4.97 -2.11
CA ARG A 54 -8.52 -4.70 -2.05
C ARG A 54 -9.36 -5.94 -2.33
N ALA A 55 -8.94 -6.79 -3.26
CA ALA A 55 -9.61 -8.06 -3.54
C ALA A 55 -9.58 -9.05 -2.35
N ARG A 56 -8.69 -8.85 -1.37
CA ARG A 56 -8.65 -9.61 -0.11
C ARG A 56 -9.55 -9.03 0.98
N GLY A 57 -10.21 -7.90 0.72
CA GLY A 57 -11.15 -7.27 1.65
C GLY A 57 -10.54 -6.24 2.59
N VAL A 58 -9.25 -5.92 2.45
CA VAL A 58 -8.60 -4.82 3.20
C VAL A 58 -8.70 -3.50 2.43
N THR A 59 -8.57 -2.39 3.14
CA THR A 59 -8.39 -1.08 2.53
C THR A 59 -6.97 -0.97 1.99
N ALA A 60 -6.82 -0.53 0.74
CA ALA A 60 -5.51 -0.25 0.19
C ALA A 60 -5.49 0.95 -0.74
N SER A 61 -4.36 1.64 -0.79
CA SER A 61 -4.08 2.78 -1.67
C SER A 61 -2.68 2.64 -2.26
N ALA A 62 -2.49 3.12 -3.48
CA ALA A 62 -1.15 3.34 -4.03
C ALA A 62 -0.86 4.84 -3.98
N VAL A 63 0.33 5.22 -3.54
CA VAL A 63 0.71 6.62 -3.35
C VAL A 63 2.07 6.87 -4.00
N GLY A 64 2.10 7.78 -4.96
CA GLY A 64 3.33 8.26 -5.56
C GLY A 64 3.90 9.42 -4.75
N CYS A 65 5.13 9.29 -4.27
CA CYS A 65 5.86 10.39 -3.62
C CYS A 65 7.36 10.21 -3.86
N ASP A 66 8.07 11.32 -4.07
CA ASP A 66 9.53 11.32 -3.97
C ASP A 66 9.91 11.65 -2.52
N LEU A 67 10.17 10.61 -1.72
CA LEU A 67 10.56 10.78 -0.32
C LEU A 67 11.94 11.43 -0.13
N SER A 68 12.70 11.66 -1.20
CA SER A 68 13.93 12.44 -1.14
C SER A 68 13.70 13.95 -1.22
N ASP A 69 12.50 14.40 -1.58
CA ASP A 69 12.08 15.79 -1.58
C ASP A 69 11.34 16.12 -0.26
N PRO A 70 11.95 16.88 0.67
CA PRO A 70 11.29 17.25 1.93
C PRO A 70 10.03 18.08 1.72
N ALA A 71 9.92 18.82 0.61
CA ALA A 71 8.73 19.61 0.30
C ALA A 71 7.56 18.75 -0.20
N ALA A 72 7.80 17.49 -0.56
CA ALA A 72 6.78 16.54 -0.98
C ALA A 72 6.08 15.85 0.21
N VAL A 73 6.46 16.16 1.46
CA VAL A 73 5.91 15.58 2.69
C VAL A 73 5.21 16.68 3.50
N GLU A 74 3.93 16.46 3.80
CA GLU A 74 3.13 17.37 4.64
C GLU A 74 2.88 16.75 6.03
N THR A 75 2.71 17.60 7.05
CA THR A 75 2.51 17.23 8.47
C THR A 75 1.10 17.47 8.96
#